data_AF-A0A6H1RE66-F1
#
_entry.id   AF-A0A6H1RE66-F1
#
_cell.length_a   1.000
_cell.length_b   1.000
_cell.length_c   1.000
_cell.angle_alpha   90.00
_cell.angle_beta   90.00
_cell.angle_gamma   90.00
#
_symmetry.space_group_name_H-M   'P 1'
#
loop_
_entity.id
_entity.type
_entity.pdbx_description
1 polymer ?
#
loop_
_entity_poly.entity_id
_entity_poly.type
_entity_poly.pdbx_seq_one_letter_code
_entity_poly.pdbx_strand_id
1 'polypeptide(L)' 'MEPMRLDGQVAVVTGAGRGLGNAYARLLAERGAKVVVNRIRPGTEAQRPSPRKPWK' A
#
# COMPACT_ATOMS: atom_id res chain seq x y z
N MET A 1 14.01 16.67 18.32
CA MET A 1 13.48 15.29 18.47
C MET A 1 13.86 14.56 17.21
N GLU A 2 14.66 13.50 17.31
CA GLU A 2 15.13 12.78 16.12
C GLU A 2 13.98 11.99 15.47
N PRO A 3 13.89 11.98 14.13
CA PRO A 3 12.86 11.21 13.43
C PRO A 3 13.07 9.71 13.65
N MET A 4 12.00 9.00 14.00
CA MET A 4 12.03 7.56 14.23
C MET A 4 12.40 6.81 12.95
N ARG A 5 13.42 5.95 13.02
CA ARG A 5 13.86 5.06 11.94
C ARG A 5 13.04 3.78 11.92
N LEU A 6 12.76 3.27 10.73
CA LEU A 6 11.94 2.07 10.48
C LEU A 6 12.68 1.04 9.60
N ASP A 7 14.00 1.12 9.54
CA ASP A 7 14.83 0.19 8.79
C ASP A 7 14.56 -1.26 9.20
N GLY A 8 14.42 -2.16 8.21
CA GLY A 8 14.11 -3.58 8.43
C GLY A 8 12.65 -3.90 8.74
N GLN A 9 11.80 -2.89 8.96
CA GLN A 9 10.37 -3.09 9.20
C GLN A 9 9.57 -3.13 7.90
N VAL A 10 8.42 -3.80 7.95
CA VAL A 10 7.44 -3.83 6.86
C VAL A 10 6.17 -3.12 7.33
N ALA A 11 5.69 -2.15 6.55
CA ALA A 11 4.45 -1.43 6.83
C ALA A 11 3.40 -1.70 5.75
N VAL A 12 2.18 -2.05 6.15
CA VAL A 12 1.03 -2.19 5.26
C VAL A 12 0.17 -0.95 5.38
N VAL A 13 -0.05 -0.24 4.26
CA VAL A 13 -0.88 0.96 4.22
C VAL A 13 -2.08 0.74 3.32
N THR A 14 -3.27 0.73 3.92
CA THR A 14 -4.55 0.69 3.21
C THR A 14 -5.01 2.11 2.87
N GLY A 15 -5.78 2.26 1.79
CA GLY A 15 -6.21 3.59 1.33
C GLY A 15 -5.08 4.48 0.80
N ALA A 16 -3.92 3.91 0.48
CA ALA A 16 -2.72 4.65 0.06
C ALA A 16 -2.81 5.33 -1.33
N GLY A 17 -3.97 5.24 -1.97
CA GLY A 17 -4.17 5.75 -3.31
C GLY A 17 -4.22 7.27 -3.43
N ARG A 18 -4.50 8.00 -2.34
CA ARG A 18 -4.59 9.47 -2.31
C ARG A 18 -4.61 9.98 -0.87
N GLY A 19 -4.48 11.29 -0.69
CA GLY A 19 -4.64 11.96 0.60
C GLY A 19 -3.67 11.44 1.66
N LEU A 20 -4.15 11.32 2.90
CA LEU A 20 -3.34 10.95 4.05
C LEU A 20 -2.69 9.57 3.91
N GLY A 21 -3.40 8.58 3.36
CA GLY A 21 -2.83 7.25 3.16
C GLY A 21 -1.59 7.28 2.25
N ASN A 22 -1.61 8.12 1.20
CA ASN A 22 -0.45 8.30 0.33
C ASN A 22 0.70 9.03 1.06
N ALA A 23 0.38 10.09 1.80
CA ALA A 23 1.37 10.85 2.57
C ALA A 23 2.07 9.97 3.62
N TYR A 24 1.30 9.15 4.35
CA TYR A 24 1.88 8.21 5.32
C TYR A 24 2.71 7.11 4.67
N ALA A 25 2.27 6.53 3.55
CA ALA A 25 3.06 5.52 2.85
C ALA A 25 4.44 6.06 2.44
N ARG A 26 4.49 7.31 1.94
CA ARG A 26 5.76 7.98 1.60
C ARG A 26 6.61 8.26 2.83
N LEU A 27 6.02 8.82 3.88
CA LEU A 27 6.74 9.15 5.11
C LEU A 27 7.34 7.89 5.79
N LEU A 28 6.62 6.77 5.78
CA LEU A 28 7.11 5.50 6.32
C LEU A 28 8.27 4.94 5.48
N ALA A 29 8.17 5.04 4.15
CA ALA A 29 9.24 4.64 3.24
C ALA A 29 10.49 5.52 3.40
N GLU A 30 10.34 6.84 3.52
CA GLU A 30 11.42 7.80 3.79
C GLU A 30 12.16 7.50 5.10
N ARG A 31 11.46 6.88 6.06
CA ARG A 31 12.04 6.42 7.34
C ARG A 31 12.69 5.04 7.28
N GLY A 32 12.68 4.38 6.12
CA GLY A 32 13.37 3.10 5.89
C GLY A 32 12.49 1.84 5.92
N ALA A 33 11.17 1.99 6.09
CA ALA A 33 10.27 0.85 6.03
C ALA A 33 10.11 0.32 4.60
N LYS A 34 9.98 -1.01 4.44
CA LYS A 34 9.44 -1.59 3.21
C LYS A 34 7.92 -1.45 3.25
N VAL A 35 7.34 -0.75 2.27
CA VAL A 35 5.91 -0.40 2.32
C VAL A 35 5.12 -1.19 1.28
N VAL A 36 4.09 -1.90 1.75
CA VAL A 36 3.06 -2.52 0.91
C VAL A 36 1.84 -1.61 0.91
N VAL A 37 1.37 -1.22 -0.27
CA VAL A 37 0.24 -0.31 -0.42
C VAL A 37 -0.96 -1.02 -1.03
N ASN A 38 -2.15 -0.73 -0.53
CA ASN A 38 -3.41 -1.18 -1.11
C ASN A 38 -4.41 -0.02 -1.26
N ARG A 39 -5.14 0.00 -2.38
CA ARG A 39 -6.24 0.92 -2.63
C ARG A 39 -7.36 0.17 -3.37
N ILE A 40 -8.60 0.47 -2.99
CA ILE A 40 -9.78 0.09 -3.77
C ILE A 40 -9.81 0.94 -5.05
N ARG A 41 -9.89 0.28 -6.21
CA ARG A 41 -10.27 0.96 -7.46
C ARG A 41 -11.78 1.20 -7.44
N PRO A 42 -12.26 2.40 -7.83
CA PRO A 42 -13.68 2.60 -8.05
C PRO A 42 -14.16 1.55 -9.05
N GLY A 43 -15.21 0.80 -8.70
CA GLY A 43 -15.80 -0.17 -9.60
C GLY A 43 -16.53 0.58 -10.72
N THR A 44 -15.98 0.57 -11.93
CA THR A 44 -16.82 0.57 -13.11
C THR A 44 -17.15 -0.89 -13.40
N GLU A 45 -18.43 -1.18 -13.62
CA GLU A 45 -19.10 -2.47 -13.85
C GLU A 45 -18.56 -3.25 -15.09
N ALA A 46 -17.24 -3.40 -15.25
CA ALA A 46 -16.65 -4.01 -16.44
C ALA A 46 -15.28 -4.66 -16.21
N GLN A 47 -14.98 -5.15 -15.01
CA GLN A 47 -13.80 -6.01 -14.78
C GLN A 47 -14.18 -7.24 -13.98
N ARG A 48 -14.95 -8.14 -14.61
CA ARG A 48 -15.05 -9.53 -14.15
C ARG A 48 -13.63 -10.11 -14.23
N PRO A 49 -13.02 -10.51 -13.11
CA PRO A 49 -11.70 -11.13 -13.18
C PRO A 49 -11.77 -12.38 -14.05
N SER A 50 -10.82 -12.53 -14.97
CA SER A 50 -10.62 -13.79 -15.71
C SER A 50 -10.57 -14.94 -14.71
N PRO A 51 -11.22 -16.09 -14.98
CA PRO A 51 -11.24 -17.22 -14.06
C PRO A 51 -9.80 -17.56 -13.66
N ARG A 52 -9.48 -17.32 -12.39
CA ARG A 52 -8.14 -17.55 -11.86
C ARG A 52 -7.85 -19.04 -11.99
N LYS A 53 -6.78 -19.40 -12.71
CA LYS A 53 -6.24 -20.76 -12.64
C LYS A 53 -5.93 -21.05 -11.17
N PRO A 54 -6.35 -22.21 -10.63
CA PRO A 54 -6.01 -22.57 -9.26
C PRO A 54 -4.49 -22.62 -9.17
N TRP A 55 -3.95 -21.92 -8.16
CA TRP A 55 -2.53 -22.02 -7.84
C TRP A 55 -2.29 -23.47 -7.42
N LYS A 56 -1.56 -24.21 -8.26
CA LYS A 56 -1.03 -25.54 -7.95
C LYS A 56 0.28 -25.35 -7.18
#